data_AF-A0A7J7KGJ8-F1
#
_entry.id   AF-A0A7J7KGJ8-F1
#
_cell.length_a   1.000
_cell.length_b   1.000
_cell.length_c   1.000
_cell.angle_alpha   90.00
_cell.angle_beta   90.00
_cell.angle_gamma   90.00
#
_symmetry.space_group_name_H-M   'P 1'
#
loop_
_entity.id
_entity.type
_entity.pdbx_description
1 polymer ?
#
loop_
_entity_poly.entity_id
_entity_poly.type
_entity_poly.pdbx_seq_one_letter_code
_entity_poly.pdbx_strand_id
1 'polypeptide(L)'
;MSEFDKNLAHPFDGGTQVEEIEEESLNATFLSALKYMRSSQVMSKEKGFGSKLKDLFLGPRTKPVHRNEHHKELVITAEHIQDVSPSSPANNRERRILELTQLVEKYRLEPTAPDALTNAVKDLLQSNDQHKRTVALNFIHAIIRGQDEELGMLRDYYFLLIFKHQFREDQPLLLRMLVTLTKDGHNLSYIDQQIGDLLVQWLNDYSVCDNKKDFLELLVNLIKYNSAFIDEDKAMELFKVY
;
A
#
# COMPACT_ATOMS: atom_id res chain seq x y z
N MET A 1 -4.65 51.65 34.67
CA MET A 1 -5.16 51.10 33.39
C MET A 1 -4.87 52.12 32.30
N SER A 2 -3.89 51.88 31.42
CA SER A 2 -4.02 52.03 29.96
C SER A 2 -2.67 51.85 29.24
N GLU A 3 -2.66 50.94 28.27
CA GLU A 3 -1.98 51.03 26.96
C GLU A 3 -0.45 50.91 26.81
N PHE A 4 0.24 50.05 27.56
CA PHE A 4 1.60 49.65 27.14
C PHE A 4 1.94 48.15 27.16
N ASP A 5 0.98 47.26 27.47
CA ASP A 5 1.20 45.80 27.48
C ASP A 5 0.23 45.04 26.56
N LYS A 6 0.35 45.23 25.23
CA LYS A 6 -0.38 44.40 24.24
C LYS A 6 0.47 43.81 23.12
N ASN A 7 1.80 43.86 23.20
CA ASN A 7 2.69 43.30 22.18
C ASN A 7 3.52 42.12 22.69
N LEU A 8 2.86 41.09 23.24
CA LEU A 8 3.50 39.79 23.39
C LEU A 8 2.69 38.69 22.70
N ALA A 9 3.35 38.11 21.70
CA ALA A 9 3.18 36.76 21.17
C ALA A 9 1.82 36.42 20.53
N HIS A 10 1.66 36.77 19.26
CA HIS A 10 1.02 35.83 18.32
C HIS A 10 2.05 34.74 17.98
N PRO A 11 1.75 33.45 18.17
CA PRO A 11 2.56 32.41 17.56
C PRO A 11 2.44 32.56 16.05
N PHE A 12 3.57 32.63 15.35
CA PHE A 12 3.61 32.52 13.90
C PHE A 12 3.00 31.17 13.51
N ASP A 13 1.83 31.20 12.87
CA ASP A 13 1.16 30.07 12.23
C ASP A 13 1.84 29.76 10.88
N GLY A 14 3.13 29.41 10.95
CA GLY A 14 3.94 29.08 9.78
C GLY A 14 3.77 27.65 9.28
N GLY A 15 3.10 26.78 10.05
CA GLY A 15 2.82 25.40 9.66
C GLY A 15 1.70 25.29 8.63
N THR A 16 0.61 26.02 8.86
CA THR A 16 -0.62 25.91 8.06
C THR A 16 -0.43 26.38 6.61
N GLN A 17 0.32 27.46 6.38
CA GLN A 17 0.56 27.96 5.01
C GLN A 17 1.50 27.07 4.18
N VAL A 18 2.45 26.38 4.81
CA VAL A 18 3.39 25.50 4.10
C VAL A 18 2.69 24.21 3.66
N GLU A 19 1.86 23.63 4.54
CA GLU A 19 1.04 22.45 4.22
C GLU A 19 0.05 22.73 3.08
N GLU A 20 -0.58 23.91 3.09
CA GLU A 20 -1.54 24.32 2.06
C GLU A 20 -0.87 24.48 0.66
N ILE A 21 0.33 25.07 0.60
CA ILE A 21 1.11 25.20 -0.65
C ILE A 21 1.57 23.82 -1.17
N GLU A 22 1.97 22.92 -0.29
CA GLU A 22 2.36 21.55 -0.67
C GLU A 22 1.18 20.75 -1.22
N GLU A 23 -0.01 20.87 -0.61
CA GLU A 23 -1.22 20.21 -1.10
C GLU A 23 -1.63 20.74 -2.48
N GLU A 24 -1.63 22.05 -2.70
CA GLU A 24 -1.91 22.65 -4.01
C GLU A 24 -0.94 22.17 -5.11
N SER A 25 0.35 22.07 -4.79
CA SER A 25 1.37 21.56 -5.71
C SER A 25 1.16 20.10 -6.08
N LEU A 26 0.82 19.26 -5.09
CA LEU A 26 0.54 17.84 -5.31
C LEU A 26 -0.73 17.62 -6.13
N ASN A 27 -1.77 18.40 -5.83
CA ASN A 27 -3.02 18.46 -6.58
C ASN A 27 -2.78 18.83 -8.06
N ALA A 28 -1.95 19.85 -8.32
CA ALA A 28 -1.56 20.24 -9.68
C ALA A 28 -0.75 19.13 -10.39
N THR A 29 0.11 18.43 -9.65
CA THR A 29 0.89 17.30 -10.17
C THR A 29 -0.01 16.13 -10.55
N PHE A 30 -0.99 15.81 -9.71
CA PHE A 30 -1.99 14.78 -9.98
C PHE A 30 -2.82 15.10 -11.22
N LEU A 31 -3.35 16.32 -11.33
CA LEU A 31 -4.08 16.76 -12.53
C LEU A 31 -3.23 16.70 -13.79
N SER A 32 -1.93 17.00 -13.67
CA SER A 32 -0.99 16.90 -14.79
C SER A 32 -0.74 15.44 -15.20
N ALA A 33 -0.60 14.53 -14.23
CA ALA A 33 -0.47 13.10 -14.47
C ALA A 33 -1.72 12.52 -15.15
N LEU A 34 -2.91 12.92 -14.71
CA LEU A 34 -4.17 12.53 -15.35
C LEU A 34 -4.26 13.07 -16.80
N LYS A 35 -3.93 14.34 -17.03
CA LYS A 35 -3.88 14.93 -18.40
C LYS A 35 -2.90 14.19 -19.30
N TYR A 36 -1.74 13.81 -18.77
CA TYR A 36 -0.75 13.01 -19.48
C TYR A 36 -1.30 11.63 -19.85
N MET A 37 -1.91 10.92 -18.91
CA MET A 37 -2.53 9.61 -19.16
C MET A 37 -3.60 9.68 -20.27
N ARG A 38 -4.49 10.68 -20.21
CA ARG A 38 -5.49 10.89 -21.25
C ARG A 38 -4.84 11.12 -22.63
N SER A 39 -3.79 11.93 -22.68
CA SER A 39 -3.08 12.25 -23.92
C SER A 39 -2.36 11.03 -24.50
N SER A 40 -1.75 10.19 -23.66
CA SER A 40 -1.04 8.97 -24.10
C SER A 40 -2.01 7.88 -24.59
N GLN A 41 -3.19 7.75 -23.97
CA GLN A 41 -4.23 6.81 -24.41
C GLN A 41 -4.86 7.20 -25.74
N VAL A 42 -5.10 8.51 -25.98
CA VAL A 42 -5.56 9.01 -27.29
C VAL A 42 -4.56 8.67 -28.40
N MET A 43 -3.25 8.81 -28.14
CA MET A 43 -2.21 8.41 -29.09
C MET A 43 -2.13 6.88 -29.32
N SER A 44 -2.46 6.07 -28.31
CA SER A 44 -2.50 4.60 -28.41
C SER A 44 -3.72 4.10 -29.22
N LYS A 45 -4.87 4.79 -29.14
CA LYS A 45 -6.04 4.49 -29.97
C LYS A 45 -5.83 4.76 -31.46
N GLU A 46 -4.98 5.72 -31.82
CA GLU A 46 -4.61 5.98 -33.24
C GLU A 46 -3.64 4.95 -33.82
N LYS A 47 -2.93 4.22 -32.97
CA LYS A 47 -1.99 3.16 -33.37
C LYS A 47 -2.36 1.88 -32.63
N GLY A 48 -3.33 1.11 -33.12
CA GLY A 48 -3.81 -0.12 -32.47
C GLY A 48 -2.68 -0.98 -31.87
N PHE A 49 -2.45 -0.86 -30.57
CA PHE A 49 -1.32 -1.46 -29.84
C PHE A 49 -1.78 -2.35 -28.68
N GLY A 50 -2.95 -2.98 -28.82
CA GLY A 50 -3.59 -3.75 -27.74
C GLY A 50 -3.11 -5.18 -27.54
N SER A 51 -2.14 -5.72 -28.31
CA SER A 51 -1.85 -7.17 -28.25
C SER A 51 -0.39 -7.59 -28.27
N LYS A 52 0.59 -6.66 -28.26
CA LYS A 52 2.03 -7.01 -28.39
C LYS A 52 2.96 -6.43 -27.33
N LEU A 53 2.44 -5.95 -26.20
CA LEU A 53 3.28 -5.50 -25.10
C LEU A 53 3.45 -6.54 -23.99
N LYS A 54 2.72 -7.67 -24.00
CA LYS A 54 2.95 -8.75 -23.03
C LYS A 54 4.34 -9.40 -23.14
N ASP A 55 4.92 -9.39 -24.34
CA ASP A 55 6.23 -10.01 -24.62
C ASP A 55 7.44 -9.08 -24.39
N LEU A 56 7.21 -7.81 -24.02
CA LEU A 56 8.28 -6.81 -23.83
C LEU A 56 8.58 -6.50 -22.34
N PHE A 57 7.85 -7.12 -21.40
CA PHE A 57 8.05 -6.95 -19.96
C PHE A 57 8.70 -8.15 -19.26
N LEU A 58 9.29 -9.08 -20.03
CA LEU A 58 10.49 -9.78 -19.57
C LEU A 58 11.64 -8.77 -19.65
N GLY A 59 11.72 -7.89 -18.65
CA GLY A 59 12.85 -6.97 -18.50
C GLY A 59 14.18 -7.73 -18.65
N PRO A 60 15.27 -7.06 -19.06
CA PRO A 60 16.56 -7.73 -19.18
C PRO A 60 16.83 -8.45 -17.86
N ARG A 61 17.11 -9.76 -17.90
CA ARG A 61 17.65 -10.49 -16.77
C ARG A 61 18.80 -9.64 -16.24
N THR A 62 18.55 -8.92 -15.17
CA THR A 62 19.59 -8.17 -14.49
C THR A 62 20.64 -9.22 -14.14
N LYS A 63 21.90 -8.90 -14.44
CA LYS A 63 23.03 -9.67 -13.93
C LYS A 63 22.74 -9.96 -12.45
N PRO A 64 23.04 -11.17 -11.93
CA PRO A 64 22.73 -11.49 -10.55
C PRO A 64 23.33 -10.37 -9.72
N VAL A 65 22.46 -9.51 -9.18
CA VAL A 65 22.82 -8.63 -8.08
C VAL A 65 23.41 -9.61 -7.07
N HIS A 66 24.63 -9.32 -6.64
CA HIS A 66 25.34 -10.15 -5.68
C HIS A 66 24.34 -10.80 -4.74
N ARG A 67 24.20 -12.14 -4.83
CA ARG A 67 23.51 -12.90 -3.79
C ARG A 67 24.16 -12.40 -2.52
N ASN A 68 23.43 -11.62 -1.72
CA ASN A 68 23.90 -11.32 -0.40
C ASN A 68 23.98 -12.67 0.30
N GLU A 69 25.22 -13.15 0.41
CA GLU A 69 25.59 -14.23 1.27
C GLU A 69 24.99 -13.90 2.66
N HIS A 70 24.10 -14.78 3.13
CA HIS A 70 23.43 -14.74 4.45
C HIS A 70 22.09 -14.01 4.60
N HIS A 71 21.07 -14.29 3.76
CA HIS A 71 19.70 -14.29 4.29
C HIS A 71 19.53 -15.57 5.11
N LYS A 72 19.64 -15.48 6.44
CA LYS A 72 19.24 -16.59 7.31
C LYS A 72 17.78 -16.91 7.01
N GLU A 73 17.50 -18.18 6.76
CA GLU A 73 16.12 -18.66 6.58
C GLU A 73 15.48 -18.80 7.96
N LEU A 74 14.23 -18.37 8.07
CA LEU A 74 13.40 -18.62 9.24
C LEU A 74 12.46 -19.78 8.92
N VAL A 75 12.69 -20.91 9.59
CA VAL A 75 11.82 -22.09 9.49
C VAL A 75 10.59 -21.85 10.36
N ILE A 76 9.41 -21.86 9.75
CA ILE A 76 8.14 -21.67 10.45
C ILE A 76 7.58 -23.05 10.81
N THR A 77 7.70 -23.40 12.09
CA THR A 77 7.18 -24.67 12.61
C THR A 77 5.67 -24.61 12.88
N ALA A 78 5.05 -25.78 13.03
CA ALA A 78 3.64 -25.88 13.43
C ALA A 78 3.35 -25.21 14.79
N GLU A 79 4.33 -25.20 15.71
CA GLU A 79 4.21 -24.51 16.99
C GLU A 79 4.11 -22.99 16.81
N HIS A 80 4.92 -22.39 15.93
CA HIS A 80 4.81 -20.96 15.62
C HIS A 80 3.43 -20.60 15.07
N ILE A 81 2.89 -21.43 14.17
CA ILE A 81 1.54 -21.26 13.61
C ILE A 81 0.48 -21.38 14.71
N GLN A 82 0.60 -22.39 15.58
CA GLN A 82 -0.32 -22.60 16.69
C GLN A 82 -0.29 -21.42 17.68
N ASP A 83 0.90 -20.93 18.02
CA ASP A 83 1.14 -19.84 18.95
C ASP A 83 0.47 -18.52 18.53
N VAL A 84 0.36 -18.27 17.22
CA VAL A 84 -0.32 -17.07 16.66
C VAL A 84 -1.76 -17.33 16.23
N SER A 85 -2.26 -18.56 16.39
CA SER A 85 -3.63 -18.95 16.03
C SER A 85 -4.63 -18.71 17.16
N PRO A 86 -5.96 -18.82 16.90
CA PRO A 86 -6.99 -18.74 17.94
C PRO A 86 -6.90 -19.82 19.02
N SER A 87 -6.10 -20.87 18.82
CA SER A 87 -5.91 -21.91 19.83
C SER A 87 -4.98 -21.49 20.98
N SER A 88 -4.27 -20.37 20.84
CA SER A 88 -3.39 -19.81 21.85
C SER A 88 -4.11 -18.80 22.76
N PRO A 89 -3.84 -18.76 24.08
CA PRO A 89 -4.38 -17.74 24.98
C PRO A 89 -4.07 -16.32 24.49
N ALA A 90 -5.05 -15.41 24.55
CA ALA A 90 -4.99 -14.09 23.90
C ALA A 90 -3.68 -13.31 24.17
N ASN A 91 -3.25 -13.21 25.44
CA ASN A 91 -2.03 -12.47 25.81
C ASN A 91 -0.75 -13.13 25.25
N ASN A 92 -0.71 -14.46 25.26
CA ASN A 92 0.43 -15.20 24.70
C ASN A 92 0.46 -15.04 23.18
N ARG A 93 -0.70 -15.16 22.54
CA ARG A 93 -0.89 -15.01 21.11
C ARG A 93 -0.40 -13.66 20.61
N GLU A 94 -0.84 -12.57 21.24
CA GLU A 94 -0.43 -11.22 20.87
C GLU A 94 1.09 -11.03 20.99
N ARG A 95 1.67 -11.46 22.12
CA ARG A 95 3.13 -11.41 22.31
C ARG A 95 3.87 -12.16 21.21
N ARG A 96 3.39 -13.36 20.86
CA ARG A 96 3.99 -14.19 19.80
C ARG A 96 3.87 -13.56 18.42
N ILE A 97 2.74 -12.93 18.11
CA ILE A 97 2.58 -12.16 16.87
C ILE A 97 3.61 -11.04 16.81
N LEU A 98 3.75 -10.24 17.87
CA LEU A 98 4.71 -9.13 17.92
C LEU A 98 6.18 -9.59 17.79
N GLU A 99 6.53 -10.70 18.42
CA GLU A 99 7.86 -11.32 18.28
C GLU A 99 8.11 -11.75 16.82
N LEU A 100 7.16 -12.47 16.22
CA LEU A 100 7.28 -12.94 14.84
C LEU A 100 7.27 -11.81 13.81
N THR A 101 6.53 -10.72 14.03
CA THR A 101 6.57 -9.51 13.18
C THR A 101 7.99 -9.04 12.93
N GLN A 102 8.84 -9.02 13.95
CA GLN A 102 10.23 -8.59 13.80
C GLN A 102 11.10 -9.58 13.01
N LEU A 103 10.72 -10.87 13.02
CA LEU A 103 11.47 -11.94 12.38
C LEU A 103 11.10 -12.08 10.91
N VAL A 104 9.81 -12.07 10.59
CA VAL A 104 9.31 -12.21 9.20
C VAL A 104 9.70 -11.05 8.29
N GLU A 105 10.01 -9.89 8.86
CA GLU A 105 10.55 -8.75 8.10
C GLU A 105 12.03 -8.93 7.74
N LYS A 106 12.80 -9.63 8.58
CA LYS A 106 14.27 -9.72 8.49
C LYS A 106 14.77 -10.99 7.81
N TYR A 107 14.00 -12.07 7.92
CA TYR A 107 14.39 -13.40 7.50
C TYR A 107 13.51 -13.89 6.36
N ARG A 108 14.13 -14.63 5.45
CA ARG A 108 13.40 -15.26 4.35
C ARG A 108 12.58 -16.43 4.88
N LEU A 109 11.33 -16.51 4.45
CA LEU A 109 10.41 -17.57 4.82
C LEU A 109 10.40 -18.69 3.78
N GLU A 110 9.99 -19.88 4.21
CA GLU A 110 9.63 -20.97 3.31
C GLU A 110 8.40 -20.57 2.46
N PRO A 111 8.27 -21.04 1.20
CA PRO A 111 7.25 -20.54 0.27
C PRO A 111 5.80 -20.58 0.75
N THR A 112 5.44 -21.53 1.63
CA THR A 112 4.09 -21.70 2.16
C THR A 112 3.84 -20.94 3.46
N ALA A 113 4.90 -20.47 4.13
CA ALA A 113 4.80 -19.86 5.45
C ALA A 113 4.07 -18.50 5.45
N PRO A 114 4.25 -17.59 4.47
CA PRO A 114 3.48 -16.34 4.41
C PRO A 114 1.95 -16.57 4.45
N ASP A 115 1.46 -17.51 3.64
CA ASP A 115 0.03 -17.87 3.59
C ASP A 115 -0.43 -18.49 4.91
N ALA A 116 0.33 -19.46 5.44
CA ALA A 116 0.00 -20.12 6.70
C ALA A 116 -0.07 -19.15 7.89
N LEU A 117 0.92 -18.25 8.02
CA LEU A 117 0.95 -17.23 9.07
C LEU A 117 -0.19 -16.23 8.93
N THR A 118 -0.47 -15.79 7.69
CA THR A 118 -1.59 -14.86 7.43
C THR A 118 -2.92 -15.48 7.80
N ASN A 119 -3.14 -16.75 7.41
CA ASN A 119 -4.36 -17.47 7.74
C ASN A 119 -4.52 -17.69 9.25
N ALA A 120 -3.41 -17.89 9.98
CA ALA A 120 -3.43 -18.08 11.42
C ALA A 120 -3.86 -16.83 12.21
N VAL A 121 -3.72 -15.63 11.65
CA VAL A 121 -4.15 -14.37 12.28
C VAL A 121 -5.43 -13.77 11.67
N LYS A 122 -6.06 -14.45 10.72
CA LYS A 122 -7.17 -13.90 9.92
C LYS A 122 -8.40 -13.52 10.74
N ASP A 123 -8.67 -14.23 11.83
CA ASP A 123 -9.78 -13.90 12.74
C ASP A 123 -9.60 -12.54 13.42
N LEU A 124 -8.36 -12.15 13.71
CA LEU A 124 -8.06 -10.86 14.33
C LEU A 124 -8.39 -9.69 13.41
N LEU A 125 -8.32 -9.87 12.09
CA LEU A 125 -8.70 -8.85 11.10
C LEU A 125 -10.19 -8.52 11.12
N GLN A 126 -11.03 -9.43 11.61
CA GLN A 126 -12.49 -9.27 11.73
C GLN A 126 -12.92 -8.87 13.14
N SER A 127 -11.96 -8.62 14.04
CA SER A 127 -12.23 -8.21 15.41
C SER A 127 -12.85 -6.80 15.47
N ASN A 128 -13.87 -6.60 16.30
CA ASN A 128 -14.38 -5.25 16.59
C ASN A 128 -13.39 -4.40 17.39
N ASP A 129 -12.40 -5.04 18.03
CA ASP A 129 -11.31 -4.38 18.73
C ASP A 129 -10.20 -3.96 17.73
N GLN A 130 -10.05 -2.65 17.55
CA GLN A 130 -9.07 -2.02 16.66
C GLN A 130 -7.63 -2.41 17.00
N HIS A 131 -7.30 -2.58 18.28
CA HIS A 131 -5.95 -2.96 18.69
C HIS A 131 -5.57 -4.32 18.11
N LYS A 132 -6.48 -5.29 18.20
CA LYS A 132 -6.28 -6.64 17.64
C LYS A 132 -6.12 -6.60 16.12
N ARG A 133 -6.94 -5.80 15.42
CA ARG A 133 -6.81 -5.63 13.97
C ARG A 133 -5.46 -5.01 13.62
N THR A 134 -5.06 -3.96 14.33
CA THR A 134 -3.77 -3.26 14.14
C THR A 134 -2.59 -4.21 14.33
N VAL A 135 -2.61 -5.06 15.36
CA VAL A 135 -1.56 -6.08 15.58
C VAL A 135 -1.45 -7.03 14.39
N ALA A 136 -2.59 -7.55 13.90
CA ALA A 136 -2.61 -8.47 12.76
C ALA A 136 -2.19 -7.79 11.44
N LEU A 137 -2.68 -6.57 11.17
CA LEU A 137 -2.33 -5.81 9.97
C LEU A 137 -0.83 -5.46 9.94
N ASN A 138 -0.24 -5.06 11.07
CA ASN A 138 1.22 -4.82 11.14
C ASN A 138 2.02 -6.11 10.91
N PHE A 139 1.54 -7.25 11.41
CA PHE A 139 2.18 -8.54 11.16
C PHE A 139 2.15 -8.90 9.67
N ILE A 140 1.00 -8.75 9.02
CA ILE A 140 0.85 -8.99 7.58
C ILE A 140 1.68 -7.99 6.77
N HIS A 141 1.74 -6.73 7.19
CA HIS A 141 2.58 -5.72 6.56
C HIS A 141 4.06 -6.10 6.61
N ALA A 142 4.54 -6.61 7.75
CA ALA A 142 5.90 -7.13 7.90
C ALA A 142 6.18 -8.33 6.98
N ILE A 143 5.20 -9.23 6.78
CA ILE A 143 5.31 -10.32 5.80
C ILE A 143 5.44 -9.77 4.38
N ILE A 144 4.56 -8.84 3.99
CA ILE A 144 4.61 -8.22 2.65
C ILE A 144 5.97 -7.57 2.40
N ARG A 145 6.49 -6.84 3.40
CA ARG A 145 7.74 -6.12 3.30
C ARG A 145 8.97 -7.05 3.25
N GLY A 146 8.98 -8.08 4.09
CA GLY A 146 10.12 -9.00 4.20
C GLY A 146 10.22 -10.00 3.05
N GLN A 147 9.09 -10.34 2.42
CA GLN A 147 9.00 -11.44 1.45
C GLN A 147 8.64 -10.97 0.03
N ASP A 148 8.75 -9.68 -0.26
CA ASP A 148 8.23 -9.05 -1.49
C ASP A 148 8.68 -9.74 -2.79
N GLU A 149 9.92 -10.24 -2.87
CA GLU A 149 10.46 -10.93 -4.05
C GLU A 149 9.83 -12.32 -4.26
N GLU A 150 9.37 -12.96 -3.19
CA GLU A 150 8.84 -14.33 -3.17
C GLU A 150 7.32 -14.44 -3.13
N LEU A 151 6.59 -13.33 -2.93
CA LEU A 151 5.14 -13.38 -2.73
C LEU A 151 4.38 -14.02 -3.90
N GLY A 152 4.83 -13.81 -5.14
CA GLY A 152 4.16 -14.33 -6.33
C GLY A 152 2.65 -14.04 -6.33
N MET A 153 1.83 -15.08 -6.47
CA MET A 153 0.36 -14.97 -6.46
C MET A 153 -0.23 -14.47 -5.13
N LEU A 154 0.50 -14.55 -4.00
CA LEU A 154 0.02 -14.00 -2.72
C LEU A 154 -0.13 -12.47 -2.76
N ARG A 155 0.48 -11.80 -3.74
CA ARG A 155 0.27 -10.36 -3.96
C ARG A 155 -1.20 -10.04 -4.23
N ASP A 156 -1.91 -10.85 -5.01
CA ASP A 156 -3.36 -10.70 -5.23
C ASP A 156 -4.14 -10.94 -3.94
N TYR A 157 -3.78 -11.96 -3.17
CA TYR A 157 -4.41 -12.22 -1.87
C TYR A 157 -4.26 -11.04 -0.89
N TYR A 158 -3.06 -10.49 -0.74
CA TYR A 158 -2.82 -9.33 0.13
C TYR A 158 -3.50 -8.07 -0.40
N PHE A 159 -3.53 -7.88 -1.72
CA PHE A 159 -4.28 -6.79 -2.33
C PHE A 159 -5.78 -6.90 -2.02
N LEU A 160 -6.38 -8.07 -2.19
CA LEU A 160 -7.79 -8.31 -1.85
C LEU A 160 -8.07 -8.09 -0.36
N LEU A 161 -7.13 -8.46 0.51
CA LEU A 161 -7.22 -8.19 1.95
C LEU A 161 -7.28 -6.68 2.21
N ILE A 162 -6.39 -5.89 1.59
CA ILE A 162 -6.37 -4.43 1.69
C ILE A 162 -7.67 -3.84 1.12
N PHE A 163 -8.08 -4.31 -0.06
CA PHE A 163 -9.22 -3.76 -0.79
C PHE A 163 -10.56 -4.01 -0.08
N LYS A 164 -10.73 -5.20 0.52
CA LYS A 164 -11.99 -5.63 1.15
C LYS A 164 -12.09 -5.31 2.64
N HIS A 165 -11.07 -4.69 3.23
CA HIS A 165 -11.10 -4.30 4.64
C HIS A 165 -12.13 -3.20 4.87
N GLN A 166 -12.99 -3.34 5.89
CA GLN A 166 -14.19 -2.50 6.06
C GLN A 166 -14.03 -1.42 7.14
N PHE A 167 -12.99 -1.48 7.97
CA PHE A 167 -12.81 -0.59 9.11
C PHE A 167 -12.03 0.66 8.70
N ARG A 168 -12.71 1.81 8.64
CA ARG A 168 -12.14 3.09 8.18
C ARG A 168 -10.99 3.58 9.06
N GLU A 169 -11.01 3.25 10.35
CA GLU A 169 -9.95 3.63 11.28
C GLU A 169 -8.61 2.95 11.01
N ASP A 170 -8.59 1.84 10.25
CA ASP A 170 -7.37 1.12 9.88
C ASP A 170 -6.79 1.62 8.54
N GLN A 171 -7.50 2.51 7.85
CA GLN A 171 -7.16 2.97 6.51
C GLN A 171 -5.73 3.56 6.38
N PRO A 172 -5.20 4.34 7.34
CA PRO A 172 -3.79 4.76 7.32
C PRO A 172 -2.79 3.60 7.16
N LEU A 173 -3.02 2.49 7.86
CA LEU A 173 -2.17 1.32 7.80
C LEU A 173 -2.36 0.55 6.48
N LEU A 174 -3.60 0.46 5.99
CA LEU A 174 -3.90 -0.15 4.69
C LEU A 174 -3.23 0.59 3.53
N LEU A 175 -3.21 1.93 3.56
CA LEU A 175 -2.50 2.73 2.56
C LEU A 175 -1.00 2.42 2.58
N ARG A 176 -0.40 2.37 3.78
CA ARG A 176 1.02 2.01 3.94
C ARG A 176 1.32 0.60 3.41
N MET A 177 0.41 -0.36 3.65
CA MET A 177 0.51 -1.71 3.10
C MET A 177 0.43 -1.69 1.57
N LEU A 178 -0.48 -0.92 0.98
CA LEU A 178 -0.63 -0.79 -0.46
C LEU A 178 0.61 -0.17 -1.12
N VAL A 179 1.14 0.91 -0.54
CA VAL A 179 2.42 1.52 -0.96
C VAL A 179 3.53 0.46 -0.94
N THR A 180 3.62 -0.32 0.13
CA THR A 180 4.65 -1.36 0.26
C THR A 180 4.48 -2.47 -0.78
N LEU A 181 3.25 -2.98 -0.92
CA LEU A 181 2.92 -4.06 -1.85
C LEU A 181 3.21 -3.63 -3.30
N THR A 182 2.86 -2.40 -3.66
CA THR A 182 3.07 -1.86 -5.01
C THR A 182 4.48 -1.33 -5.25
N LYS A 183 5.38 -1.36 -4.25
CA LYS A 183 6.68 -0.66 -4.30
C LYS A 183 6.52 0.80 -4.70
N ASP A 184 5.69 1.54 -3.96
CA ASP A 184 5.37 2.93 -4.25
C ASP A 184 4.85 3.12 -5.70
N GLY A 185 3.89 2.28 -6.07
CA GLY A 185 3.28 2.30 -7.40
C GLY A 185 4.15 1.76 -8.53
N HIS A 186 5.37 1.25 -8.30
CA HIS A 186 6.23 0.74 -9.38
C HIS A 186 5.89 -0.67 -9.87
N ASN A 187 5.22 -1.49 -9.06
CA ASN A 187 5.01 -2.90 -9.34
C ASN A 187 3.55 -3.32 -9.13
N LEU A 188 2.84 -3.56 -10.23
CA LEU A 188 1.46 -4.05 -10.26
C LEU A 188 1.33 -5.53 -10.60
N SER A 189 2.42 -6.29 -10.57
CA SER A 189 2.36 -7.73 -10.84
C SER A 189 1.27 -8.39 -9.98
N TYR A 190 0.40 -9.15 -10.65
CA TYR A 190 -0.75 -9.89 -10.12
C TYR A 190 -1.99 -9.06 -9.74
N ILE A 191 -1.94 -7.72 -9.76
CA ILE A 191 -3.02 -6.85 -9.25
C ILE A 191 -3.45 -5.75 -10.24
N ASP A 192 -2.84 -5.74 -11.43
CA ASP A 192 -3.03 -4.75 -12.49
C ASP A 192 -4.49 -4.60 -12.92
N GLN A 193 -5.26 -5.69 -12.92
CA GLN A 193 -6.67 -5.67 -13.33
C GLN A 193 -7.62 -5.05 -12.31
N GLN A 194 -7.25 -5.04 -11.03
CA GLN A 194 -8.16 -4.65 -9.93
C GLN A 194 -7.76 -3.33 -9.26
N ILE A 195 -6.50 -2.89 -9.42
CA ILE A 195 -6.00 -1.67 -8.80
C ILE A 195 -6.85 -0.44 -9.15
N GLY A 196 -7.31 -0.33 -10.41
CA GLY A 196 -8.12 0.81 -10.85
C GLY A 196 -9.43 0.96 -10.06
N ASP A 197 -10.11 -0.15 -9.76
CA ASP A 197 -11.34 -0.13 -8.96
C ASP A 197 -11.08 0.30 -7.52
N LEU A 198 -9.99 -0.17 -6.92
CA LEU A 198 -9.58 0.28 -5.59
C LEU A 198 -9.33 1.79 -5.59
N LEU A 199 -8.57 2.31 -6.56
CA LEU A 199 -8.21 3.73 -6.61
C LEU A 199 -9.45 4.62 -6.72
N VAL A 200 -10.41 4.25 -7.56
CA VAL A 200 -11.68 4.98 -7.68
C VAL A 200 -12.45 4.95 -6.37
N GLN A 201 -12.61 3.78 -5.76
CA GLN A 201 -13.35 3.65 -4.51
C GLN A 201 -12.68 4.49 -3.41
N TRP A 202 -11.36 4.37 -3.27
CA TRP A 202 -10.61 5.08 -2.25
C TRP A 202 -10.61 6.58 -2.49
N LEU A 203 -10.49 7.08 -3.72
CA LEU A 203 -10.55 8.52 -3.99
C LEU A 203 -11.89 9.14 -3.55
N ASN A 204 -13.01 8.43 -3.74
CA ASN A 204 -14.31 8.86 -3.22
C ASN A 204 -14.32 8.90 -1.69
N ASP A 205 -13.79 7.85 -1.06
CA ASP A 205 -13.77 7.66 0.40
C ASP A 205 -12.76 8.57 1.14
N TYR A 206 -11.65 8.95 0.49
CA TYR A 206 -10.51 9.69 1.06
C TYR A 206 -10.57 11.21 0.88
N SER A 207 -11.59 11.71 0.16
CA SER A 207 -11.73 13.15 -0.14
C SER A 207 -11.74 14.07 1.10
N VAL A 208 -11.88 13.51 2.31
CA VAL A 208 -11.97 14.23 3.59
C VAL A 208 -10.99 13.69 4.67
N CYS A 209 -9.98 12.88 4.31
CA CYS A 209 -9.08 12.24 5.29
C CYS A 209 -7.72 12.94 5.40
N ASP A 210 -7.12 12.94 6.60
CA ASP A 210 -5.81 13.55 6.90
C ASP A 210 -4.65 12.97 6.06
N ASN A 211 -4.78 11.73 5.57
CA ASN A 211 -3.74 11.05 4.80
C ASN A 211 -3.89 11.20 3.28
N LYS A 212 -4.64 12.22 2.84
CA LYS A 212 -4.89 12.50 1.42
C LYS A 212 -3.60 12.73 0.63
N LYS A 213 -2.60 13.39 1.23
CA LYS A 213 -1.30 13.63 0.61
C LYS A 213 -0.61 12.33 0.18
N ASP A 214 -0.40 11.40 1.12
CA ASP A 214 0.24 10.11 0.86
C ASP A 214 -0.52 9.29 -0.21
N PHE A 215 -1.85 9.37 -0.20
CA PHE A 215 -2.67 8.69 -1.20
C PHE A 215 -2.52 9.31 -2.60
N LEU A 216 -2.50 10.64 -2.69
CA LEU A 216 -2.27 11.36 -3.95
C LEU A 216 -0.86 11.12 -4.49
N GLU A 217 0.17 11.03 -3.62
CA GLU A 217 1.54 10.67 -4.02
C GLU A 217 1.58 9.27 -4.66
N LEU A 218 0.96 8.28 -4.01
CA LEU A 218 0.83 6.93 -4.56
C LEU A 218 0.07 6.94 -5.91
N LEU A 219 -1.02 7.70 -6.01
CA LEU A 219 -1.78 7.85 -7.26
C LEU A 219 -0.91 8.42 -8.38
N VAL A 220 -0.14 9.48 -8.13
CA VAL A 220 0.78 10.07 -9.10
C VAL A 220 1.78 9.03 -9.59
N ASN A 221 2.39 8.26 -8.67
CA ASN A 221 3.34 7.22 -9.02
C ASN A 221 2.70 6.09 -9.85
N LEU A 222 1.52 5.62 -9.45
CA LEU A 222 0.78 4.61 -10.19
C LEU A 222 0.49 5.04 -11.62
N ILE A 223 0.03 6.28 -11.82
CA ILE A 223 -0.22 6.83 -13.15
C ILE A 223 1.08 6.95 -13.95
N LYS A 224 2.12 7.50 -13.34
CA LYS A 224 3.43 7.73 -13.95
C LYS A 224 4.05 6.44 -14.46
N TYR A 225 3.99 5.36 -13.69
CA TYR A 225 4.64 4.09 -14.03
C TYR A 225 3.71 3.09 -14.74
N ASN A 226 2.38 3.21 -14.58
CA ASN A 226 1.43 2.18 -15.00
C ASN A 226 0.22 2.72 -15.77
N SER A 227 0.31 3.90 -16.39
CA SER A 227 -0.78 4.48 -17.21
C SER A 227 -1.36 3.53 -18.28
N ALA A 228 -0.61 2.51 -18.71
CA ALA A 228 -1.08 1.47 -19.63
C ALA A 228 -2.05 0.44 -19.02
N PHE A 229 -2.08 0.31 -17.68
CA PHE A 229 -2.91 -0.63 -16.94
C PHE A 229 -4.16 0.00 -16.33
N ILE A 230 -4.30 1.33 -16.41
CA ILE A 230 -5.48 2.04 -15.93
C ILE A 230 -6.39 2.26 -17.13
N ASP A 231 -7.53 1.56 -17.16
CA ASP A 231 -8.51 1.70 -18.24
C ASP A 231 -8.98 3.16 -18.40
N GLU A 232 -9.23 3.58 -19.64
CA GLU A 232 -9.65 4.96 -19.93
C GLU A 232 -10.95 5.35 -19.22
N ASP A 233 -11.88 4.40 -19.05
CA ASP A 233 -13.11 4.62 -18.29
C ASP A 233 -12.81 4.86 -16.81
N LYS A 234 -11.82 4.16 -16.24
CA LYS A 234 -11.36 4.35 -14.86
C LYS A 234 -10.58 5.64 -14.69
N ALA A 235 -9.74 6.00 -15.67
CA ALA A 235 -9.08 7.29 -15.72
C ALA A 235 -10.11 8.44 -15.73
N MET A 236 -11.14 8.31 -16.55
CA MET A 236 -12.24 9.27 -16.62
C MET A 236 -13.07 9.32 -15.34
N GLU A 237 -13.22 8.20 -14.62
CA GLU A 237 -13.85 8.16 -13.30
C GLU A 237 -13.01 8.91 -12.26
N LEU A 238 -11.69 8.67 -12.23
CA LEU A 238 -10.75 9.42 -11.38
C LEU A 238 -10.80 10.93 -11.67
N PHE A 239 -10.94 11.32 -12.94
CA PHE A 239 -11.13 12.72 -13.37
C PHE A 239 -12.44 13.36 -12.91
N LYS A 240 -13.50 12.58 -12.65
CA LYS A 240 -14.82 13.12 -12.25
C LYS A 240 -14.93 13.28 -10.74
N VAL A 241 -14.23 12.43 -9.99
CA VAL A 241 -14.25 12.41 -8.54
C VAL A 241 -13.36 13.52 -7.95
N TYR A 242 -12.29 13.88 -8.68
CA TYR A 242 -11.41 15.00 -8.34
C TYR A 242 -11.92 16.33 -8.91
#